data_AF-A0A6M3L3Y4-F1
#
_entry.id   AF-A0A6M3L3Y4-F1
#
_cell.length_a   1.000
_cell.length_b   1.000
_cell.length_c   1.000
_cell.angle_alpha   90.00
_cell.angle_beta   90.00
_cell.angle_gamma   90.00
#
_symmetry.space_group_name_H-M   'P 1'
#
loop_
_entity.id
_entity.type
_entity.pdbx_description
1 polymer ?
#
loop_
_entity_poly.entity_id
_entity_poly.type
_entity_poly.pdbx_seq_one_letter_code
_entity_poly.pdbx_strand_id
1 'polypeptide(L)'
;MGKLDDPTRLMTVEEFMRYTPPNIPAVVDHGILFSGTNMIIFGEPKTYKSTLMYELALSLATGNHWVGFGTKKCIVFYVQAEMPLAVQRLRLDKSWIGHTFADLGIYMKFDRAMKLDTMYGQNKLAHDLKHIRSVHPKEELVVILDPLFELMMGRISDEYEMRKFTSAVNALQQEHQFTTIIVHHARKTHLDDNNKKVKQGAQEMLGSVILDAWLDTCGETIVHDFENDPTAVELKFLRTRHGMPVSSVHMRINVETFRPVLDYNKIMDVDALSINDLS
;
A
#
# COMPACT_ATOMS: atom_id res chain seq x y z
N MET A 1 -22.50 -13.98 -3.16
CA MET A 1 -22.20 -13.69 -1.74
C MET A 1 -23.48 -13.90 -0.96
N GLY A 2 -23.42 -14.52 0.22
CA GLY A 2 -24.60 -14.79 1.02
C GLY A 2 -25.10 -13.51 1.68
N LYS A 3 -26.37 -13.46 2.08
CA LYS A 3 -26.94 -12.35 2.87
C LYS A 3 -26.27 -12.14 4.25
N LEU A 4 -25.24 -12.91 4.60
CA LEU A 4 -24.52 -12.88 5.87
C LEU A 4 -23.17 -12.16 5.79
N ASP A 5 -22.64 -11.92 4.58
CA ASP A 5 -21.33 -11.27 4.38
C ASP A 5 -21.43 -9.74 4.20
N ASP A 6 -22.64 -9.18 4.35
CA ASP A 6 -22.90 -7.74 4.26
C ASP A 6 -22.64 -7.07 5.64
N PRO A 7 -21.57 -6.26 5.78
CA PRO A 7 -21.22 -5.65 7.06
C PRO A 7 -22.21 -4.58 7.53
N THR A 8 -23.15 -4.14 6.69
CA THR A 8 -24.22 -3.19 7.06
C THR A 8 -25.47 -3.88 7.58
N ARG A 9 -25.57 -5.20 7.43
CA ARG A 9 -26.73 -5.95 7.87
C ARG A 9 -26.84 -5.88 9.38
N LEU A 10 -27.96 -5.37 9.87
CA LEU A 10 -28.35 -5.53 11.27
C LEU A 10 -28.55 -7.03 11.55
N MET A 11 -27.79 -7.55 12.49
CA MET A 11 -27.86 -8.95 12.92
C MET A 11 -28.15 -9.01 14.41
N THR A 12 -28.94 -9.98 14.83
CA THR A 12 -29.04 -10.34 16.25
C THR A 12 -27.72 -10.94 16.71
N VAL A 13 -27.44 -10.90 18.02
CA VAL A 13 -26.26 -11.56 18.60
C VAL A 13 -26.24 -13.05 18.23
N GLU A 14 -27.40 -13.72 18.21
CA GLU A 14 -27.49 -15.12 17.79
C GLU A 14 -27.09 -15.33 16.33
N GLU A 15 -27.55 -14.48 15.41
CA GLU A 15 -27.13 -14.54 14.00
C GLU A 15 -25.62 -14.32 13.86
N PHE A 16 -25.05 -13.38 14.63
CA PHE A 16 -23.62 -13.11 14.63
C PHE A 16 -22.81 -14.29 15.19
N MET A 17 -23.27 -14.91 16.27
CA MET A 17 -22.59 -16.07 16.86
C MET A 17 -22.66 -17.32 15.98
N ARG A 18 -23.64 -17.40 15.08
CA ARG A 18 -23.75 -18.47 14.07
C ARG A 18 -22.95 -18.17 12.80
N TYR A 19 -22.54 -16.92 12.59
CA TYR A 19 -21.71 -16.54 11.46
C TYR A 19 -20.32 -17.15 11.61
N THR A 20 -19.92 -17.93 10.62
CA THR A 20 -18.55 -18.45 10.53
C THR A 20 -17.77 -17.47 9.66
N PRO A 21 -16.86 -16.66 10.24
CA PRO A 21 -16.10 -15.70 9.45
C PRO A 21 -15.25 -16.44 8.42
N PRO A 22 -15.18 -15.95 7.17
CA PRO A 22 -14.19 -16.45 6.23
C PRO A 22 -12.81 -16.20 6.82
N ASN A 23 -11.87 -17.12 6.57
CA ASN A 23 -10.47 -16.89 6.89
C ASN A 23 -10.06 -15.59 6.17
N ILE A 24 -9.64 -14.56 6.91
CA ILE A 24 -9.21 -13.28 6.34
C ILE A 24 -7.80 -13.52 5.80
N PRO A 25 -7.62 -13.79 4.50
CA PRO A 25 -6.32 -14.15 4.01
C PRO A 25 -5.43 -12.92 4.03
N ALA A 26 -4.16 -13.13 4.39
CA ALA A 26 -3.13 -12.15 4.19
C ALA A 26 -3.03 -11.84 2.68
N VAL A 27 -3.13 -10.57 2.31
CA VAL A 27 -2.88 -10.05 0.96
C VAL A 27 -1.37 -10.00 0.72
N VAL A 28 -0.62 -9.57 1.74
CA VAL A 28 0.83 -9.72 1.86
C VAL A 28 1.07 -10.49 3.14
N ASP A 29 1.87 -11.55 3.06
CA ASP A 29 2.10 -12.52 4.14
C ASP A 29 2.76 -11.90 5.39
N HIS A 30 3.05 -12.73 6.40
CA HIS A 30 3.56 -12.31 7.73
C HIS A 30 2.67 -11.27 8.45
N GLY A 31 1.42 -11.13 7.98
CA GLY A 31 0.46 -10.14 8.46
C GLY A 31 0.84 -8.70 8.14
N ILE A 32 1.64 -8.48 7.09
CA ILE A 32 1.94 -7.14 6.56
C ILE A 32 0.65 -6.48 6.05
N LEU A 33 -0.22 -7.21 5.37
CA LEU A 33 -1.47 -6.65 4.86
C LEU A 33 -2.58 -7.69 4.84
N PHE A 34 -3.71 -7.42 5.48
CA PHE A 34 -4.89 -8.28 5.46
C PHE A 34 -5.97 -7.73 4.53
N SER A 35 -6.82 -8.62 4.04
CA SER A 35 -7.96 -8.24 3.20
C SER A 35 -8.87 -7.25 3.93
N GLY A 36 -9.18 -6.11 3.29
CA GLY A 36 -10.01 -5.05 3.86
C GLY A 36 -9.32 -4.10 4.86
N THR A 37 -8.00 -4.23 5.06
CA THR A 37 -7.23 -3.34 5.96
C THR A 37 -6.50 -2.22 5.20
N ASN A 38 -5.88 -1.30 5.96
CA ASN A 38 -5.24 -0.10 5.42
C ASN A 38 -3.74 -0.08 5.71
N MET A 39 -2.92 0.01 4.66
CA MET A 39 -1.47 0.17 4.76
C MET A 39 -1.03 1.52 4.20
N ILE A 40 0.01 2.09 4.81
CA ILE A 40 0.75 3.22 4.26
C ILE A 40 2.21 2.86 4.07
N ILE A 41 2.77 3.29 2.95
CA ILE A 41 4.20 3.33 2.70
C ILE A 41 4.61 4.78 2.57
N PHE A 42 5.43 5.27 3.51
CA PHE A 42 5.89 6.65 3.54
C PHE A 42 7.41 6.75 3.50
N GLY A 43 7.92 7.97 3.36
CA GLY A 43 9.35 8.26 3.34
C GLY A 43 9.64 9.54 2.56
N GLU A 44 10.87 10.02 2.63
CA GLU A 44 11.29 11.26 1.95
C GLU A 44 11.05 11.19 0.42
N PRO A 45 10.87 12.32 -0.27
CA PRO A 45 10.84 12.32 -1.73
C PRO A 45 12.06 11.60 -2.32
N LYS A 46 11.87 10.87 -3.42
CA LYS A 46 12.90 10.09 -4.12
C LYS A 46 13.41 8.84 -3.38
N THR A 47 12.67 8.30 -2.41
CA THR A 47 12.96 6.99 -1.79
C THR A 47 12.32 5.78 -2.49
N TYR A 48 12.12 5.84 -3.81
CA TYR A 48 11.60 4.72 -4.63
C TYR A 48 10.23 4.13 -4.22
N LYS A 49 9.41 4.84 -3.44
CA LYS A 49 8.09 4.36 -3.00
C LYS A 49 7.19 3.89 -4.15
N SER A 50 6.96 4.74 -5.16
CA SER A 50 6.12 4.35 -6.32
C SER A 50 6.71 3.15 -7.06
N THR A 51 8.04 3.04 -7.15
CA THR A 51 8.72 1.87 -7.72
C THR A 51 8.40 0.60 -6.93
N LEU A 52 8.49 0.64 -5.59
CA LEU A 52 8.12 -0.49 -4.74
C LEU A 52 6.64 -0.83 -4.88
N MET A 53 5.77 0.16 -5.08
CA MET A 53 4.34 -0.05 -5.27
C MET A 53 4.01 -0.62 -6.66
N TYR A 54 4.76 -0.30 -7.71
CA TYR A 54 4.61 -0.98 -9.01
C TYR A 54 5.03 -2.45 -8.94
N GLU A 55 6.09 -2.76 -8.19
CA GLU A 55 6.50 -4.14 -7.97
C GLU A 55 5.47 -4.89 -7.11
N LEU A 56 4.90 -4.23 -6.09
CA LEU A 56 3.82 -4.81 -5.29
C LEU A 56 2.56 -5.05 -6.12
N ALA A 57 2.18 -4.09 -6.98
CA ALA A 57 1.04 -4.24 -7.89
C ALA A 57 1.22 -5.46 -8.82
N LEU A 58 2.43 -5.63 -9.37
CA LEU A 58 2.75 -6.78 -10.20
C LEU A 58 2.75 -8.09 -9.41
N SER A 59 3.34 -8.08 -8.21
CA SER A 59 3.38 -9.24 -7.31
C SER A 59 1.97 -9.69 -6.96
N LEU A 60 1.11 -8.77 -6.53
CA LEU A 60 -0.30 -9.03 -6.24
C LEU A 60 -1.07 -9.54 -7.46
N ALA A 61 -0.85 -8.96 -8.64
CA ALA A 61 -1.56 -9.42 -9.84
C ALA A 61 -1.13 -10.82 -10.32
N THR A 62 0.08 -11.25 -9.92
CA THR A 62 0.65 -12.55 -10.33
C THR A 62 0.64 -13.60 -9.22
N GLY A 63 0.50 -13.21 -7.96
CA GLY A 63 0.71 -14.06 -6.78
C GLY A 63 2.20 -14.33 -6.48
N ASN A 64 3.11 -13.52 -7.03
CA ASN A 64 4.56 -13.65 -6.80
C ASN A 64 4.99 -12.95 -5.50
N HIS A 65 6.25 -13.15 -5.10
CA HIS A 65 6.79 -12.50 -3.92
C HIS A 65 7.07 -11.01 -4.17
N TRP A 66 6.69 -10.17 -3.21
CA TRP A 66 7.07 -8.77 -3.14
C TRP A 66 8.16 -8.58 -2.10
N VAL A 67 9.39 -8.28 -2.53
CA VAL A 67 10.56 -8.03 -1.66
C VAL A 67 10.69 -9.06 -0.51
N GLY A 68 10.49 -10.34 -0.82
CA GLY A 68 10.66 -11.44 0.13
C GLY A 68 9.38 -11.87 0.85
N PHE A 69 8.30 -11.11 0.70
CA PHE A 69 6.97 -11.45 1.21
C PHE A 69 6.13 -12.12 0.13
N GLY A 70 5.56 -13.28 0.42
CA GLY A 70 4.54 -13.89 -0.41
C GLY A 70 3.30 -13.00 -0.55
N THR A 71 2.65 -13.04 -1.71
CA THR A 71 1.43 -12.27 -1.96
C THR A 71 0.29 -13.16 -2.44
N LYS A 72 -0.94 -12.83 -2.03
CA LYS A 72 -2.15 -13.42 -2.61
C LYS A 72 -2.39 -12.81 -4.00
N LYS A 73 -2.81 -13.64 -4.95
CA LYS A 73 -3.24 -13.14 -6.27
C LYS A 73 -4.51 -12.29 -6.13
N CYS A 74 -4.47 -11.04 -6.60
CA CYS A 74 -5.52 -10.04 -6.47
C CYS A 74 -5.74 -9.29 -7.78
N ILE A 75 -6.91 -8.64 -7.90
CA ILE A 75 -7.09 -7.51 -8.81
C ILE A 75 -6.53 -6.27 -8.14
N VAL A 76 -5.75 -5.50 -8.89
CA VAL A 76 -5.11 -4.28 -8.40
C VAL A 76 -5.67 -3.08 -9.15
N PHE A 77 -6.06 -2.05 -8.42
CA PHE A 77 -6.42 -0.75 -8.99
C PHE A 77 -5.43 0.32 -8.50
N TYR A 78 -4.57 0.78 -9.39
CA TYR A 78 -3.55 1.79 -9.09
C TYR A 78 -4.03 3.17 -9.53
N VAL A 79 -4.20 4.08 -8.57
CA VAL A 79 -4.50 5.50 -8.81
C VAL A 79 -3.24 6.32 -8.57
N GLN A 80 -2.80 7.01 -9.62
CA GLN A 80 -1.61 7.84 -9.61
C GLN A 80 -1.99 9.31 -9.88
N ALA A 81 -1.66 10.22 -8.97
CA ALA A 81 -2.11 11.62 -9.00
C ALA A 81 -0.97 12.68 -9.04
N GLU A 82 0.29 12.29 -9.14
CA GLU A 82 1.45 13.19 -9.11
C GLU A 82 2.04 13.46 -10.49
N MET A 83 2.21 12.43 -11.32
CA MET A 83 3.07 12.46 -12.51
C MET A 83 2.28 12.44 -13.83
N PRO A 84 2.81 13.05 -14.91
CA PRO A 84 2.21 12.95 -16.25
C PRO A 84 2.23 11.52 -16.80
N LEU A 85 1.20 11.16 -17.56
CA LEU A 85 1.01 9.84 -18.16
C LEU A 85 2.25 9.32 -18.92
N ALA A 86 2.92 10.18 -19.69
CA ALA A 86 4.10 9.78 -20.47
C ALA A 86 5.27 9.34 -19.57
N VAL A 87 5.50 10.03 -18.46
CA VAL A 87 6.58 9.67 -17.53
C VAL A 87 6.26 8.37 -16.81
N GLN A 88 4.98 8.17 -16.49
CA GLN A 88 4.49 6.94 -15.89
C GLN A 88 4.67 5.74 -16.82
N ARG A 89 4.34 5.90 -18.11
CA ARG A 89 4.56 4.87 -19.11
C ARG A 89 6.03 4.46 -19.20
N LEU A 90 6.94 5.44 -19.26
CA LEU A 90 8.39 5.17 -19.32
C LEU A 90 8.92 4.41 -18.10
N ARG A 91 8.39 4.68 -16.90
CA ARG A 91 8.75 3.94 -15.69
C ARG A 91 8.27 2.48 -15.76
N LEU A 92 7.02 2.28 -16.19
CA LEU A 92 6.41 0.96 -16.29
C LEU A 92 7.04 0.09 -17.38
N ASP A 93 7.43 0.70 -18.51
CA ASP A 93 8.16 0.00 -19.58
C ASP A 93 9.48 -0.62 -19.07
N LYS A 94 10.12 0.02 -18.10
CA LYS A 94 11.32 -0.49 -17.44
C LYS A 94 10.99 -1.51 -16.34
N SER A 95 10.08 -1.17 -15.43
CA SER A 95 9.76 -2.00 -14.26
C SER A 95 9.09 -3.31 -14.60
N TRP A 96 8.31 -3.35 -15.67
CA TRP A 96 7.56 -4.54 -16.08
C TRP A 96 8.09 -5.17 -17.35
N ILE A 97 9.37 -4.92 -17.67
CA ILE A 97 10.04 -5.56 -18.79
C ILE A 97 9.92 -7.10 -18.68
N GLY A 98 9.56 -7.75 -19.79
CA GLY A 98 9.40 -9.21 -19.86
C GLY A 98 8.04 -9.75 -19.42
N HIS A 99 7.09 -8.90 -18.98
CA HIS A 99 5.73 -9.32 -18.64
C HIS A 99 4.75 -9.12 -19.80
N THR A 100 3.85 -10.09 -19.99
CA THR A 100 2.72 -9.97 -20.93
C THR A 100 1.52 -9.34 -20.24
N PHE A 101 1.04 -8.21 -20.77
CA PHE A 101 0.00 -7.39 -20.11
C PHE A 101 -1.44 -7.81 -20.39
N ALA A 102 -1.68 -8.67 -21.38
CA ALA A 102 -3.03 -8.95 -21.87
C ALA A 102 -3.99 -9.53 -20.81
N ASP A 103 -3.46 -10.19 -19.77
CA ASP A 103 -4.24 -10.85 -18.72
C ASP A 103 -3.81 -10.43 -17.29
N LEU A 104 -3.05 -9.35 -17.17
CA LEU A 104 -2.68 -8.81 -15.86
C LEU A 104 -3.91 -8.11 -15.25
N GLY A 105 -4.34 -8.56 -14.08
CA GLY A 105 -5.45 -7.96 -13.31
C GLY A 105 -5.10 -6.60 -12.70
N ILE A 106 -4.43 -5.72 -13.44
CA ILE A 106 -4.00 -4.39 -12.99
C ILE A 106 -4.74 -3.33 -13.80
N TYR A 107 -5.55 -2.54 -13.11
CA TYR A 107 -6.19 -1.34 -13.61
C TYR A 107 -5.37 -0.13 -13.18
N MET A 108 -5.11 0.80 -14.09
CA MET A 108 -4.36 2.03 -13.78
C MET A 108 -5.15 3.27 -14.15
N LYS A 109 -5.16 4.25 -13.25
CA LYS A 109 -5.73 5.58 -13.47
C LYS A 109 -4.70 6.65 -13.14
N PHE A 110 -4.54 7.58 -14.07
CA PHE A 110 -3.65 8.74 -13.93
C PHE A 110 -4.52 9.99 -13.85
N ASP A 111 -4.82 10.46 -12.63
CA ASP A 111 -5.80 11.52 -12.41
C ASP A 111 -5.37 12.46 -11.28
N ARG A 112 -4.73 13.56 -11.66
CA ARG A 112 -4.29 14.61 -10.73
C ARG A 112 -5.46 15.43 -10.17
N ALA A 113 -6.65 15.33 -10.76
CA ALA A 113 -7.85 16.01 -10.28
C ALA A 113 -8.67 15.15 -9.30
N MET A 114 -8.26 13.90 -9.04
CA MET A 114 -8.93 13.04 -8.08
C MET A 114 -8.63 13.51 -6.65
N LYS A 115 -9.69 13.88 -5.91
CA LYS A 115 -9.61 14.37 -4.53
C LYS A 115 -10.67 13.67 -3.68
N LEU A 116 -10.27 12.66 -2.91
CA LEU A 116 -11.18 11.72 -2.24
C LEU A 116 -11.90 12.31 -1.02
N ASP A 117 -11.42 13.44 -0.51
CA ASP A 117 -12.14 14.26 0.47
C ASP A 117 -13.23 15.14 -0.16
N THR A 118 -13.46 15.02 -1.47
CA THR A 118 -14.54 15.69 -2.21
C THR A 118 -15.53 14.69 -2.79
N MET A 119 -16.79 15.10 -2.92
CA MET A 119 -17.84 14.31 -3.58
C MET A 119 -17.46 13.93 -5.03
N TYR A 120 -16.78 14.83 -5.75
CA TYR A 120 -16.35 14.55 -7.12
C TYR A 120 -15.33 13.41 -7.19
N GLY A 121 -14.30 13.43 -6.34
CA GLY A 121 -13.30 12.37 -6.29
C GLY A 121 -13.89 11.04 -5.82
N GLN A 122 -14.78 11.08 -4.81
CA GLN A 122 -15.49 9.90 -4.33
C GLN A 122 -16.32 9.25 -5.44
N ASN A 123 -17.12 10.05 -6.16
CA ASN A 123 -17.95 9.54 -7.26
C ASN A 123 -17.11 8.97 -8.41
N LYS A 124 -15.97 9.59 -8.74
CA LYS A 124 -15.04 9.04 -9.74
C LYS A 124 -14.47 7.70 -9.30
N LEU A 125 -13.97 7.60 -8.07
CA LEU A 125 -13.40 6.34 -7.57
C LEU A 125 -14.48 5.25 -7.50
N ALA A 126 -15.67 5.58 -7.00
CA ALA A 126 -16.82 4.66 -6.96
C ALA A 126 -17.22 4.17 -8.37
N HIS A 127 -17.22 5.04 -9.37
CA HIS A 127 -17.50 4.65 -10.75
C HIS A 127 -16.48 3.64 -11.29
N ASP A 128 -15.18 3.91 -11.08
CA ASP A 128 -14.12 2.98 -11.53
C ASP A 128 -14.20 1.65 -10.76
N LEU A 129 -14.45 1.68 -9.45
CA LEU A 129 -14.63 0.50 -8.62
C LEU A 129 -15.85 -0.33 -9.06
N LYS A 130 -16.96 0.32 -9.41
CA LYS A 130 -18.15 -0.35 -9.98
C LYS A 130 -17.83 -1.06 -11.29
N HIS A 131 -17.03 -0.43 -12.16
CA HIS A 131 -16.57 -1.05 -13.38
C HIS A 131 -15.68 -2.27 -13.11
N ILE A 132 -14.68 -2.14 -12.23
CA ILE A 132 -13.79 -3.27 -11.89
C ILE A 132 -14.60 -4.41 -11.25
N ARG A 133 -15.55 -4.12 -10.37
CA ARG A 133 -16.40 -5.12 -9.72
C ARG A 133 -17.40 -5.79 -10.66
N SER A 134 -17.83 -5.14 -11.75
CA SER A 134 -18.68 -5.80 -12.74
C SER A 134 -17.94 -6.88 -13.53
N VAL A 135 -16.63 -6.73 -13.70
CA VAL A 135 -15.74 -7.71 -14.33
C VAL A 135 -15.24 -8.75 -13.30
N HIS A 136 -14.92 -8.31 -12.08
CA HIS A 136 -14.31 -9.12 -11.03
C HIS A 136 -15.13 -9.10 -9.71
N PRO A 137 -16.34 -9.69 -9.70
CA PRO A 137 -17.27 -9.56 -8.57
C PRO A 137 -16.87 -10.33 -7.31
N LYS A 138 -15.93 -11.28 -7.39
CA LYS A 138 -15.54 -12.16 -6.27
C LYS A 138 -14.06 -12.14 -5.95
N GLU A 139 -13.25 -11.47 -6.77
CA GLU A 139 -11.80 -11.43 -6.59
C GLU A 139 -11.42 -10.46 -5.47
N GLU A 140 -10.28 -10.73 -4.84
CA GLU A 140 -9.66 -9.78 -3.91
C GLU A 140 -9.27 -8.50 -4.65
N LEU A 141 -9.65 -7.34 -4.13
CA LEU A 141 -9.35 -6.04 -4.76
C LEU A 141 -8.44 -5.23 -3.85
N VAL A 142 -7.30 -4.81 -4.39
CA VAL A 142 -6.37 -3.90 -3.72
C VAL A 142 -6.35 -2.58 -4.47
N VAL A 143 -6.61 -1.48 -3.77
CA VAL A 143 -6.54 -0.12 -4.32
C VAL A 143 -5.28 0.56 -3.81
N ILE A 144 -4.40 0.94 -4.72
CA ILE A 144 -3.17 1.67 -4.43
C ILE A 144 -3.39 3.14 -4.75
N LEU A 145 -3.21 4.00 -3.76
CA LEU A 145 -3.44 5.44 -3.80
C LEU A 145 -2.10 6.18 -3.68
N ASP A 146 -1.59 6.73 -4.79
CA ASP A 146 -0.25 7.31 -4.86
C ASP A 146 -0.25 8.71 -5.50
N PRO A 147 0.21 9.76 -4.80
CA PRO A 147 0.43 9.91 -3.35
C PRO A 147 -0.77 10.55 -2.64
N LEU A 148 -0.86 10.35 -1.32
CA LEU A 148 -1.92 10.89 -0.46
C LEU A 148 -2.14 12.39 -0.62
N PHE A 149 -1.06 13.19 -0.65
CA PHE A 149 -1.16 14.65 -0.66
C PHE A 149 -1.75 15.20 -1.96
N GLU A 150 -1.68 14.44 -3.07
CA GLU A 150 -2.36 14.78 -4.33
C GLU A 150 -3.77 14.20 -4.39
N LEU A 151 -4.15 13.31 -3.48
CA LEU A 151 -5.46 12.66 -3.46
C LEU A 151 -6.43 13.31 -2.46
N MET A 152 -6.03 14.39 -1.80
CA MET A 152 -6.88 15.20 -0.95
C MET A 152 -6.68 16.70 -1.20
N MET A 153 -7.72 17.51 -1.00
CA MET A 153 -7.61 18.97 -1.03
C MET A 153 -7.18 19.53 0.32
N GLY A 154 -7.66 18.91 1.40
CA GLY A 154 -7.32 19.28 2.76
C GLY A 154 -5.85 19.04 3.11
N ARG A 155 -5.45 19.61 4.23
CA ARG A 155 -4.14 19.47 4.85
C ARG A 155 -4.09 18.17 5.63
N ILE A 156 -3.03 17.40 5.38
CA ILE A 156 -2.77 16.14 6.11
C ILE A 156 -2.70 16.36 7.62
N SER A 157 -2.17 17.51 8.05
CA SER A 157 -2.04 17.88 9.46
C SER A 157 -3.32 18.32 10.15
N ASP A 158 -4.40 18.55 9.39
CA ASP A 158 -5.69 18.92 9.96
C ASP A 158 -6.49 17.64 10.25
N GLU A 159 -6.85 17.43 11.51
CA GLU A 159 -7.55 16.22 11.94
C GLU A 159 -8.95 16.11 11.34
N TYR A 160 -9.66 17.23 11.17
CA TYR A 160 -11.01 17.23 10.63
C TYR A 160 -10.98 16.90 9.14
N GLU A 161 -10.04 17.47 8.39
CA GLU A 161 -9.86 17.16 6.97
C GLU A 161 -9.36 15.73 6.75
N MET A 162 -8.45 15.23 7.60
CA MET A 162 -8.05 13.83 7.55
C MET A 162 -9.21 12.88 7.86
N ARG A 163 -10.06 13.20 8.85
CA ARG A 163 -11.26 12.40 9.15
C ARG A 163 -12.22 12.36 7.97
N LYS A 164 -12.39 13.46 7.22
CA LYS A 164 -13.19 13.45 5.98
C LYS A 164 -12.63 12.47 4.97
N PHE A 165 -11.32 12.52 4.73
CA PHE A 165 -10.64 11.61 3.82
C PHE A 165 -10.80 10.14 4.24
N THR A 166 -10.44 9.79 5.48
CA THR A 166 -10.50 8.39 5.94
C THR A 166 -11.94 7.87 5.98
N SER A 167 -12.92 8.71 6.34
CA SER A 167 -14.34 8.33 6.32
C SER A 167 -14.84 8.07 4.90
N ALA A 168 -14.40 8.87 3.93
CA ALA A 168 -14.74 8.67 2.53
C ALA A 168 -14.16 7.35 2.00
N VAL A 169 -12.89 7.04 2.32
CA VAL A 169 -12.28 5.76 1.95
C VAL A 169 -12.99 4.59 2.63
N ASN A 170 -13.31 4.69 3.92
CA ASN A 170 -14.06 3.65 4.64
C ASN A 170 -15.42 3.37 4.01
N ALA A 171 -16.17 4.41 3.63
CA ALA A 171 -17.47 4.25 2.97
C ALA A 171 -17.32 3.51 1.63
N LEU A 172 -16.31 3.85 0.84
CA LEU A 172 -16.02 3.18 -0.42
C LEU A 172 -15.52 1.74 -0.21
N GLN A 173 -14.71 1.48 0.82
CA GLN A 173 -14.29 0.13 1.19
C GLN A 173 -15.47 -0.72 1.64
N GLN A 174 -16.44 -0.15 2.35
CA GLN A 174 -17.65 -0.85 2.76
C GLN A 174 -18.54 -1.20 1.56
N GLU A 175 -18.68 -0.30 0.57
CA GLU A 175 -19.47 -0.53 -0.66
C GLU A 175 -18.78 -1.49 -1.64
N HIS A 176 -17.45 -1.40 -1.78
CA HIS A 176 -16.70 -2.07 -2.86
C HIS A 176 -15.71 -3.15 -2.39
N GLN A 177 -15.60 -3.36 -1.07
CA GLN A 177 -14.84 -4.43 -0.42
C GLN A 177 -13.39 -4.52 -0.89
N PHE A 178 -12.60 -3.46 -0.71
CA PHE A 178 -11.20 -3.44 -1.14
C PHE A 178 -10.23 -3.17 0.01
N THR A 179 -9.00 -3.63 -0.16
CA THR A 179 -7.85 -3.34 0.70
C THR A 179 -7.16 -2.07 0.21
N THR A 180 -6.77 -1.16 1.11
CA THR A 180 -6.14 0.12 0.71
C THR A 180 -4.64 0.10 0.97
N ILE A 181 -3.88 0.58 -0.01
CA ILE A 181 -2.46 0.92 0.15
C ILE A 181 -2.28 2.38 -0.22
N ILE A 182 -1.63 3.16 0.64
CA ILE A 182 -1.40 4.59 0.43
C ILE A 182 0.10 4.86 0.34
N VAL A 183 0.50 5.68 -0.62
CA VAL A 183 1.86 6.24 -0.67
C VAL A 183 1.83 7.65 -0.09
N HIS A 184 2.76 7.95 0.81
CA HIS A 184 2.87 9.29 1.39
C HIS A 184 4.30 9.83 1.35
N HIS A 185 4.44 11.11 1.04
CA HIS A 185 5.72 11.81 1.13
C HIS A 185 5.81 12.45 2.50
N ALA A 186 6.61 11.86 3.38
CA ALA A 186 6.85 12.44 4.68
C ALA A 186 7.71 13.71 4.56
N ARG A 187 7.53 14.61 5.52
CA ARG A 187 8.41 15.78 5.64
C ARG A 187 9.83 15.31 5.96
N LYS A 188 10.83 16.07 5.51
CA LYS A 188 12.23 15.80 5.82
C LYS A 188 12.39 15.71 7.34
N THR A 189 13.10 14.68 7.80
CA THR A 189 13.48 14.58 9.21
C THR A 189 14.35 15.79 9.56
N HIS A 190 14.07 16.43 10.70
CA HIS A 190 14.97 17.47 11.21
C HIS A 190 16.32 16.82 11.53
N LEU A 191 17.40 17.49 11.12
CA LEU A 191 18.74 17.14 11.57
C LEU A 191 18.94 17.77 12.96
N ASP A 192 19.53 17.03 13.88
CA ASP A 192 20.01 17.61 15.13
C ASP A 192 21.22 18.52 14.86
N ASP A 193 21.68 19.23 15.90
CA ASP A 193 22.85 20.12 15.82
C ASP A 193 24.14 19.39 15.41
N ASN A 194 24.14 18.05 15.40
CA ASN A 194 25.25 17.19 14.99
C ASN A 194 25.03 16.55 13.60
N ASN A 195 24.10 17.07 12.79
CA ASN A 195 23.74 16.54 11.47
C ASN A 195 23.25 15.07 11.49
N LYS A 196 22.79 14.55 12.62
CA LYS A 196 22.12 13.24 12.67
C LYS A 196 20.62 13.44 12.46
N LYS A 197 20.03 12.56 11.64
CA LYS A 197 18.56 12.50 11.50
C LYS A 197 17.95 12.27 12.88
N VAL A 198 17.14 13.21 13.37
CA VAL A 198 16.34 13.02 14.57
C VAL A 198 15.37 11.86 14.28
N LYS A 199 15.39 10.81 15.11
CA LYS A 199 14.43 9.72 15.03
C LYS A 199 13.04 10.28 15.35
N GLN A 200 12.28 10.59 14.32
CA GLN A 200 10.88 10.97 14.46
C GLN A 200 10.02 9.70 14.50
N GLY A 201 9.01 9.69 15.36
CA GLY A 201 8.06 8.57 15.40
C GLY A 201 7.21 8.52 14.12
N ALA A 202 6.62 7.36 13.80
CA ALA A 202 5.74 7.21 12.64
C ALA A 202 4.65 8.30 12.59
N GLN A 203 4.08 8.66 13.74
CA GLN A 203 3.06 9.72 13.87
C GLN A 203 3.56 11.10 13.43
N GLU A 204 4.78 11.46 13.80
CA GLU A 204 5.37 12.77 13.44
C GLU A 204 5.63 12.85 11.94
N MET A 205 6.04 11.73 11.33
CA MET A 205 6.34 11.66 9.89
C MET A 205 5.08 11.59 9.03
N LEU A 206 4.02 10.94 9.50
CA LEU A 206 2.69 10.95 8.88
C LEU A 206 1.99 12.30 9.03
N GLY A 207 2.36 13.07 10.06
CA GLY A 207 1.82 14.41 10.33
C GLY A 207 0.37 14.42 10.78
N SER A 208 -0.22 13.27 11.13
CA SER A 208 -1.63 13.15 11.54
C SER A 208 -1.88 11.96 12.45
N VAL A 209 -2.39 12.23 13.65
CA VAL A 209 -2.82 11.19 14.61
C VAL A 209 -4.00 10.39 14.06
N ILE A 210 -4.89 11.04 13.30
CA ILE A 210 -6.05 10.39 12.69
C ILE A 210 -5.61 9.38 11.63
N LEU A 211 -4.69 9.79 10.76
CA LEU A 211 -4.14 8.90 9.74
C LEU A 211 -3.47 7.70 10.42
N ASP A 212 -2.62 7.95 11.41
CA ASP A 212 -1.93 6.89 12.14
C ASP A 212 -2.90 5.93 12.84
N ALA A 213 -3.97 6.45 13.47
CA ALA A 213 -4.99 5.63 14.12
C ALA A 213 -5.84 4.82 13.12
N TRP A 214 -5.96 5.27 11.88
CA TRP A 214 -6.71 4.57 10.85
C TRP A 214 -5.93 3.43 10.17
N LEU A 215 -4.60 3.45 10.24
CA LEU A 215 -3.72 2.50 9.56
C LEU A 215 -3.42 1.24 10.37
N ASP A 216 -3.54 0.09 9.73
CA ASP A 216 -3.17 -1.22 10.27
C ASP A 216 -1.67 -1.49 10.12
N THR A 217 -1.10 -1.10 8.99
CA THR A 217 0.33 -1.26 8.69
C THR A 217 0.97 0.05 8.26
N CYS A 218 2.17 0.31 8.79
CA CYS A 218 2.93 1.52 8.52
C CYS A 218 4.37 1.16 8.17
N GLY A 219 4.73 1.31 6.88
CA GLY A 219 6.07 1.09 6.36
C GLY A 219 6.77 2.40 6.02
N GLU A 220 8.04 2.51 6.38
CA GLU A 220 8.92 3.62 6.05
C GLU A 220 9.98 3.17 5.04
N THR A 221 10.14 3.92 3.96
CA THR A 221 11.23 3.75 2.99
C THR A 221 12.36 4.71 3.32
N ILE A 222 13.53 4.14 3.57
CA ILE A 222 14.73 4.88 3.93
C ILE A 222 15.77 4.60 2.84
N VAL A 223 16.19 5.64 2.13
CA VAL A 223 17.39 5.53 1.28
C VAL A 223 18.59 5.74 2.17
N HIS A 224 19.41 4.71 2.21
CA HIS A 224 20.62 4.66 2.99
C HIS A 224 21.73 5.26 2.15
N ASP A 225 22.33 6.37 2.61
CA ASP A 225 23.58 6.88 2.02
C ASP A 225 24.79 6.05 2.50
N PHE A 226 24.59 4.73 2.64
CA PHE A 226 25.65 3.80 2.96
C PHE A 226 26.56 3.73 1.74
N GLU A 227 27.81 4.12 1.91
CA GLU A 227 28.86 4.05 0.87
C GLU A 227 28.55 4.84 -0.41
N ASN A 228 27.74 5.92 -0.34
CA ASN A 228 27.28 6.70 -1.49
C ASN A 228 26.47 5.92 -2.53
N ASP A 229 25.73 4.87 -2.12
CA ASP A 229 24.88 4.13 -3.05
C ASP A 229 23.40 4.57 -2.98
N PRO A 230 22.94 5.42 -3.93
CA PRO A 230 21.56 5.92 -3.94
C PRO A 230 20.53 4.86 -4.34
N THR A 231 20.94 3.62 -4.60
CA THR A 231 20.05 2.50 -4.90
C THR A 231 19.72 1.67 -3.67
N ALA A 232 20.46 1.81 -2.57
CA ALA A 232 20.23 1.08 -1.34
C ALA A 232 19.00 1.62 -0.58
N VAL A 233 17.98 0.77 -0.43
CA VAL A 233 16.71 1.10 0.21
C VAL A 233 16.44 0.12 1.35
N GLU A 234 16.06 0.63 2.51
CA GLU A 234 15.42 -0.14 3.58
C GLU A 234 13.92 0.15 3.56
N LEU A 235 13.11 -0.91 3.57
CA LEU A 235 11.69 -0.85 3.90
C LEU A 235 11.53 -1.33 5.34
N LYS A 236 11.28 -0.39 6.24
CA LYS A 236 11.13 -0.65 7.67
C LYS A 236 9.66 -0.65 8.05
N PHE A 237 9.17 -1.69 8.73
CA PHE A 237 7.80 -1.71 9.23
C PHE A 237 7.78 -1.16 10.65
N LEU A 238 7.19 0.03 10.81
CA LEU A 238 7.08 0.70 12.10
C LEU A 238 5.90 0.17 12.92
N ARG A 239 4.88 -0.37 12.24
CA ARG A 239 3.71 -1.00 12.86
C ARG A 239 3.07 -2.00 11.92
N THR A 240 2.66 -3.13 12.48
CA THR A 240 1.78 -4.16 11.89
C THR A 240 0.78 -4.61 12.97
N ARG A 241 -0.47 -4.13 12.93
CA ARG A 241 -1.44 -4.38 14.02
C ARG A 241 -1.80 -5.85 14.23
N HIS A 242 -1.78 -6.62 13.15
CA HIS A 242 -2.35 -7.97 13.09
C HIS A 242 -1.31 -9.03 12.67
N GLY A 243 -0.05 -8.62 12.47
CA GLY A 243 1.03 -9.46 11.95
C GLY A 243 2.14 -9.71 12.96
N MET A 244 3.04 -10.64 12.60
CA MET A 244 4.29 -10.78 13.36
C MET A 244 5.11 -9.49 13.22
N PRO A 245 5.86 -9.09 14.26
CA PRO A 245 6.75 -7.94 14.13
C PRO A 245 7.83 -8.28 13.10
N VAL A 246 7.68 -7.72 11.89
CA VAL A 246 8.73 -7.70 10.88
C VAL A 246 9.51 -6.41 11.06
N SER A 247 10.82 -6.49 11.24
CA SER A 247 11.64 -5.30 11.54
C SER A 247 11.88 -4.45 10.28
N SER A 248 12.55 -5.01 9.28
CA SER A 248 12.86 -4.33 8.02
C SER A 248 13.34 -5.28 6.92
N VAL A 249 13.29 -4.80 5.68
CA VAL A 249 13.84 -5.46 4.51
C VAL A 249 14.81 -4.53 3.80
N HIS A 250 16.00 -5.05 3.49
CA HIS A 250 17.03 -4.34 2.75
C HIS A 250 17.06 -4.77 1.28
N MET A 251 17.16 -3.80 0.38
CA MET A 251 17.16 -4.04 -1.06
C MET A 251 17.97 -2.98 -1.81
N ARG A 252 18.26 -3.26 -3.08
CA ARG A 252 18.87 -2.34 -4.03
C ARG A 252 17.97 -2.17 -5.24
N ILE A 253 17.80 -0.95 -5.72
CA ILE A 253 17.04 -0.69 -6.95
C ILE A 253 17.95 -0.85 -8.15
N ASN A 254 17.62 -1.79 -9.05
CA ASN A 254 18.30 -1.88 -10.33
C ASN A 254 17.97 -0.64 -11.17
N VAL A 255 18.97 0.14 -11.59
CA VAL A 255 18.75 1.42 -12.29
C VAL A 255 18.25 1.28 -13.72
N GLU A 256 18.43 0.11 -14.35
CA GLU A 256 18.00 -0.17 -15.71
C GLU A 256 16.53 -0.58 -15.73
N THR A 257 16.16 -1.51 -14.85
CA THR A 257 14.81 -2.08 -14.76
C THR A 257 13.94 -1.36 -13.74
N PHE A 258 14.49 -0.55 -12.85
CA PHE A 258 13.80 -0.04 -11.66
C PHE A 258 13.20 -1.12 -10.75
N ARG A 259 13.64 -2.38 -10.81
CA ARG A 259 13.13 -3.42 -9.90
C ARG A 259 13.95 -3.50 -8.61
N PRO A 260 13.32 -3.70 -7.44
CA PRO A 260 14.04 -3.97 -6.22
C PRO A 260 14.67 -5.37 -6.26
N VAL A 261 15.92 -5.47 -5.82
CA VAL A 261 16.67 -6.71 -5.65
C VAL A 261 17.01 -6.84 -4.17
N LEU A 262 16.59 -7.94 -3.55
CA LEU A 262 16.85 -8.18 -2.13
C LEU A 262 18.35 -8.27 -1.84
N ASP A 263 18.79 -7.60 -0.77
CA ASP A 263 20.13 -7.76 -0.23
C ASP A 263 20.10 -8.84 0.85
N TYR A 264 20.19 -10.11 0.43
CA TYR A 264 20.12 -11.27 1.33
C TYR A 264 21.21 -11.28 2.42
N ASN A 265 22.29 -10.51 2.25
CA ASN A 265 23.36 -10.41 3.25
C ASN A 265 23.04 -9.45 4.40
N LYS A 266 21.95 -8.66 4.29
CA LYS A 266 21.52 -7.68 5.29
C LYS A 266 20.12 -7.94 5.85
N ILE A 267 19.51 -9.09 5.53
CA ILE A 267 18.27 -9.54 6.17
C ILE A 267 18.64 -10.05 7.57
N MET A 268 18.58 -9.19 8.58
CA MET A 268 18.70 -9.59 9.99
C MET A 268 17.63 -8.93 10.84
N ASP A 269 16.45 -9.52 10.81
CA ASP A 269 15.60 -9.86 11.97
C ASP A 269 14.34 -10.57 11.42
N VAL A 270 14.56 -11.68 10.73
CA VAL A 270 13.49 -12.60 10.31
C VAL A 270 13.91 -14.00 10.70
N ASP A 271 13.93 -14.30 12.00
CA ASP A 271 14.16 -15.64 12.56
C ASP A 271 13.06 -16.66 12.18
N ALA A 272 12.35 -16.47 11.06
CA ALA A 272 11.26 -17.34 10.64
C ALA A 272 10.98 -17.39 9.13
N LEU A 273 11.89 -16.95 8.24
CA LEU A 273 11.78 -17.32 6.82
C LEU A 273 12.31 -18.75 6.66
N SER A 274 11.47 -19.72 7.00
CA SER A 274 11.76 -21.14 6.83
C SER A 274 12.05 -21.43 5.36
N ILE A 275 13.31 -21.76 5.09
CA ILE A 275 13.84 -22.35 3.85
C ILE A 275 13.30 -23.79 3.64
N ASN A 276 12.09 -24.12 4.10
CA ASN A 276 11.59 -25.52 4.10
C ASN A 276 10.33 -25.80 3.26
N ASP A 277 9.79 -24.85 2.50
CA ASP A 277 8.65 -25.14 1.59
C ASP A 277 9.04 -25.08 0.09
N LEU A 278 10.29 -25.44 -0.23
CA LEU A 278 10.69 -25.83 -1.59
C LEU A 278 11.19 -27.28 -1.58
N SER A 279 10.24 -28.21 -1.48
CA SER A 279 10.39 -29.61 -1.91
C SER A 279 9.07 -30.14 -2.43
#